data_AF-A0A963QLL9-F1
#
_entry.id   AF-A0A963QLL9-F1
#
_cell.length_a   1.000
_cell.length_b   1.000
_cell.length_c   1.000
_cell.angle_alpha   90.00
_cell.angle_beta   90.00
_cell.angle_gamma   90.00
#
_symmetry.space_group_name_H-M   'P 1'
#
loop_
_entity.id
_entity.type
_entity.pdbx_description
1 polymer ?
#
loop_
_entity_poly.entity_id
_entity_poly.type
_entity_poly.pdbx_seq_one_letter_code
_entity_poly.pdbx_strand_id
1 'polypeptide(L)' 'MSKRNSAKYKLDRRMGENIWGRPKSPVNTRPNPPGQHGARRKGKLSDYGIQLRAKQKLKG' A
#
# COMPACT_ATOMS: atom_id res chain seq x y z
N MET A 1 -6.37 -12.81 -13.71
CA MET A 1 -6.20 -11.72 -12.72
C MET A 1 -7.23 -10.64 -13.01
N SER A 2 -8.34 -10.60 -12.28
CA SER A 2 -9.32 -9.52 -12.48
C SER A 2 -8.79 -8.20 -11.92
N LYS A 3 -9.20 -7.08 -12.53
CA LYS A 3 -8.94 -5.74 -11.99
C LYS A 3 -9.61 -5.61 -10.62
N ARG A 4 -8.89 -5.08 -9.63
CA ARG A 4 -9.47 -4.73 -8.32
C ARG A 4 -10.39 -3.52 -8.50
N ASN A 5 -11.67 -3.79 -8.69
CA ASN A 5 -12.69 -2.74 -8.82
C ASN A 5 -13.05 -2.14 -7.45
N SER A 6 -13.14 -2.97 -6.41
CA SER A 6 -13.39 -2.51 -5.05
C SER A 6 -12.09 -2.11 -4.34
N ALA A 7 -12.11 -0.96 -3.66
CA ALA A 7 -11.02 -0.44 -2.83
C ALA A 7 -9.66 -0.23 -3.54
N LYS A 8 -9.66 0.27 -4.78
CA LYS A 8 -8.44 0.62 -5.56
C LYS A 8 -7.38 1.34 -4.72
N TYR A 9 -7.77 2.42 -4.04
CA TYR A 9 -6.88 3.29 -3.26
C TYR A 9 -6.42 2.71 -1.90
N LYS A 10 -6.90 1.52 -1.51
CA LYS A 10 -6.38 0.83 -0.32
C LYS A 10 -4.90 0.45 -0.50
N LEU A 11 -4.45 0.30 -1.75
CA LEU A 11 -3.05 0.00 -2.07
C LEU A 11 -2.10 1.13 -1.67
N ASP A 12 -2.48 2.40 -1.82
CA ASP A 12 -1.64 3.55 -1.44
C ASP A 12 -1.20 3.44 0.02
N ARG A 13 -2.14 3.14 0.92
CA ARG A 13 -1.84 2.94 2.34
C ARG A 13 -1.02 1.69 2.62
N ARG A 14 -1.18 0.64 1.81
CA ARG A 14 -0.39 -0.59 1.95
C ARG A 14 1.07 -0.35 1.55
N MET A 15 1.29 0.44 0.51
CA MET A 15 2.63 0.79 0.03
C MET A 15 3.23 1.98 0.79
N GLY A 16 2.39 2.78 1.46
CA GLY A 16 2.81 3.99 2.15
C GLY A 16 3.08 5.16 1.21
N GLU A 17 2.60 5.10 -0.03
CA GLU A 17 2.89 6.06 -1.08
C GLU A 17 1.66 6.29 -1.95
N ASN A 18 1.60 7.47 -2.58
CA ASN A 18 0.54 7.81 -3.52
C ASN A 18 0.88 7.31 -4.93
N ILE A 19 0.43 6.10 -5.27
CA ILE A 19 0.86 5.43 -6.52
C ILE A 19 0.22 6.08 -7.75
N TRP A 20 -0.96 6.68 -7.58
CA TRP A 20 -1.73 7.30 -8.67
C TRP A 20 -1.64 8.82 -8.73
N GLY A 21 -0.76 9.46 -7.94
CA GLY A 21 -0.55 10.91 -7.99
C GLY A 21 -1.77 11.75 -7.60
N ARG A 22 -2.72 11.20 -6.84
CA ARG A 22 -3.99 11.87 -6.52
C ARG A 22 -3.85 12.83 -5.33
N PRO A 23 -4.37 14.07 -5.37
CA PRO A 23 -4.26 15.01 -4.25
C PRO A 23 -4.98 14.51 -2.98
N LYS A 24 -6.12 13.83 -3.15
CA LYS A 24 -6.89 13.20 -2.06
C LYS A 24 -6.51 11.73 -1.87
N SER A 25 -5.21 11.40 -1.83
CA SER A 25 -4.77 10.02 -1.57
C SER A 25 -5.02 9.66 -0.11
N PRO A 26 -5.49 8.42 0.20
CA PRO A 26 -5.74 8.01 1.58
C PRO A 26 -4.47 7.94 2.45
N VAL A 27 -3.28 7.93 1.85
CA VAL A 27 -2.01 7.98 2.59
C VAL A 27 -1.82 9.32 3.30
N ASN A 28 -2.31 10.42 2.72
CA ASN A 28 -2.17 11.77 3.26
C ASN A 28 -2.94 11.94 4.59
N THR A 29 -4.07 11.24 4.74
CA THR A 29 -4.90 11.30 5.95
C THR A 29 -4.60 10.16 6.92
N ARG A 30 -4.17 9.00 6.41
CA ARG A 30 -3.98 7.77 7.20
C ARG A 30 -2.74 7.02 6.71
N PRO A 31 -1.53 7.39 7.16
CA PRO A 31 -0.27 6.82 6.65
C PRO A 31 -0.05 5.35 7.04
N ASN A 32 -0.77 4.86 8.05
CA ASN A 32 -0.69 3.48 8.49
C ASN A 32 -1.27 2.51 7.44
N PRO A 33 -0.75 1.28 7.30
CA PRO A 33 -1.36 0.24 6.48
C PRO A 33 -2.85 0.00 6.80
N PRO A 34 -3.60 -0.55 5.84
CA PRO A 34 -4.98 -0.97 6.10
C PRO A 34 -5.04 -2.18 7.04
N GLY A 35 -6.13 -2.29 7.81
CA GLY A 35 -6.42 -3.41 8.72
C GLY A 35 -6.14 -3.11 10.19
N GLN A 36 -6.61 -4.00 11.08
CA GLN A 36 -6.50 -3.83 12.54
C GLN A 36 -5.05 -3.71 13.03
N HIS A 37 -4.11 -4.39 12.35
CA HIS A 37 -2.68 -4.35 12.70
C HIS A 37 -1.91 -3.21 12.02
N GLY A 38 -2.59 -2.35 11.24
CA GLY A 38 -1.93 -1.27 10.53
C GLY A 38 -1.25 -0.24 11.44
N ALA A 39 -1.77 -0.05 12.66
CA ALA A 39 -1.19 0.86 13.64
C ALA A 39 -0.04 0.24 14.47
N ARG A 40 0.22 -1.07 14.32
CA ARG A 40 1.32 -1.73 15.03
C ARG A 40 2.67 -1.34 14.42
N ARG A 41 3.74 -1.39 15.22
CA ARG A 41 5.12 -1.17 14.74
C ARG A 41 5.44 -2.18 13.63
N LYS A 42 5.97 -1.69 12.50
CA LYS A 42 6.42 -2.54 11.40
C LYS A 42 7.78 -3.14 11.74
N GLY A 43 7.90 -4.46 11.64
CA GLY A 43 9.19 -5.15 11.65
C GLY A 43 9.97 -4.94 10.35
N LYS A 44 11.26 -5.30 10.36
CA LYS A 44 12.10 -5.33 9.16
C LYS A 44 11.53 -6.32 8.13
N LEU A 45 11.45 -5.90 6.88
CA LEU A 45 11.06 -6.80 5.79
C LEU A 45 12.25 -7.68 5.39
N SER A 46 11.95 -8.89 4.95
CA SER A 46 12.92 -9.71 4.23
C SER A 46 13.22 -9.12 2.84
N ASP A 47 14.35 -9.51 2.26
CA ASP A 47 14.76 -9.05 0.92
C ASP A 47 13.72 -9.43 -0.15
N TYR A 48 13.18 -10.64 -0.07
CA TYR A 48 12.06 -11.04 -0.90
C TYR A 48 10.82 -10.14 -0.70
N GLY A 49 10.53 -9.75 0.55
CA GLY A 49 9.43 -8.84 0.87
C GLY A 49 9.59 -7.45 0.23
N ILE A 50 10.83 -6.96 0.13
CA ILE A 50 11.15 -5.72 -0.57
C ILE A 50 10.88 -5.86 -2.06
N GLN A 51 11.41 -6.91 -2.70
CA GLN A 51 11.20 -7.18 -4.13
C GLN A 51 9.71 -7.38 -4.46
N LEU A 52 8.98 -8.12 -3.61
CA LEU A 52 7.56 -8.34 -3.77
C LEU A 52 6.79 -7.01 -3.71
N ARG A 53 7.14 -6.09 -2.80
CA ARG A 53 6.53 -4.77 -2.76
C ARG A 53 6.80 -3.98 -4.04
N ALA A 54 8.03 -3.96 -4.53
CA ALA A 54 8.34 -3.29 -5.80
C ALA A 54 7.48 -3.85 -6.95
N LYS A 55 7.38 -5.17 -7.07
CA LYS A 55 6.54 -5.85 -8.06
C LYS A 55 5.05 -5.47 -7.92
N GLN A 56 4.51 -5.45 -6.70
CA GLN A 56 3.11 -5.09 -6.48
C GLN A 56 2.82 -3.61 -6.71
N LYS A 57 3.80 -2.72 -6.55
CA LYS A 57 3.68 -1.28 -6.85
C LYS A 57 3.46 -1.08 -8.35
N LEU A 58 4.27 -1.74 -9.18
CA LEU A 58 4.18 -1.66 -10.65
C LEU A 58 2.91 -2.30 -11.21
N LYS A 59 2.41 -3.36 -10.55
CA LYS A 59 1.15 -4.00 -10.91
C LYS A 59 -0.09 -3.19 -10.50
N GLY A 60 0.12 -2.21 -9.60
CA GLY A 60 -0.89 -1.50 -8.81
C GLY A 60 -2.05 -0.92 -9.58
#